data_AF-A8XVU3-F1
#
_entry.id   AF-A8XVU3-F1
#
_cell.length_a   1.000
_cell.length_b   1.000
_cell.length_c   1.000
_cell.angle_alpha   90.00
_cell.angle_beta   90.00
_cell.angle_gamma   90.00
#
_symmetry.space_group_name_H-M   'P 1'
#
loop_
_entity.id
_entity.type
_entity.pdbx_description
1 polymer ?
#
loop_
_entity_poly.entity_id
_entity_poly.type
_entity_poly.pdbx_seq_one_letter_code
_entity_poly.pdbx_strand_id
1 'polypeptide(L)'
;MENLTSQKSQQYLTEELVENQKEREIQKKLCESYVAVHEPTLLELEDSRKIQKEQEEKINILTEENKKFIEIRQKLNEENEKLCEELGEMKRKLEDFEEKKTFQIFIKIRHYITLDMKKSDTIADVKKKLFKRGVFCNNCLLVYGGKPLNDTRTLFYYNIQKESTLVLTAGVWPMVQCTPVVLPQELAMAYDVQDMSDKFMVNDNFQSKLTHVKVQLVSRNVESEPEIKETRQKVDDHPSSDDRKLEVEAAIVRIMKARKRLNHNNLVTEVTQQLRHRFMPFQTIIKQRIEILIEREFLQRDEHDRRSYSYIA
;
A
#
# COMPACT_ATOMS: atom_id res chain seq x y z
N MET A 1 -114.29 -5.69 14.67
CA MET A 1 -113.29 -4.60 14.63
C MET A 1 -111.95 -5.04 15.23
N GLU A 2 -111.92 -5.75 16.36
CA GLU A 2 -110.67 -6.20 17.02
C GLU A 2 -109.79 -7.16 16.19
N ASN A 3 -110.39 -8.01 15.36
CA ASN A 3 -109.66 -9.02 14.58
C ASN A 3 -108.81 -8.43 13.42
N LEU A 4 -109.31 -7.34 12.81
CA LEU A 4 -108.60 -6.57 11.78
C LEU A 4 -107.44 -5.75 12.35
N THR A 5 -107.56 -5.29 13.61
CA THR A 5 -106.49 -4.59 14.32
C THR A 5 -105.37 -5.55 14.70
N SER A 6 -105.70 -6.76 15.15
CA SER A 6 -104.72 -7.79 15.52
C SER A 6 -103.92 -8.30 14.31
N GLN A 7 -104.57 -8.50 13.15
CA GLN A 7 -103.89 -8.86 11.90
C GLN A 7 -102.93 -7.76 11.41
N LYS A 8 -103.34 -6.48 11.47
CA LYS A 8 -102.46 -5.37 11.09
C LYS A 8 -101.24 -5.24 12.03
N SER A 9 -101.42 -5.47 13.33
CA SER A 9 -100.30 -5.46 14.29
C SER A 9 -99.34 -6.64 14.08
N GLN A 10 -99.83 -7.83 13.75
CA GLN A 10 -98.97 -8.98 13.41
C GLN A 10 -98.22 -8.78 12.09
N GLN A 11 -98.84 -8.13 11.10
CA GLN A 11 -98.21 -7.79 9.83
C GLN A 11 -97.09 -6.74 10.01
N TYR A 12 -97.30 -5.76 10.88
CA TYR A 12 -96.26 -4.79 11.26
C TYR A 12 -95.06 -5.44 11.96
N LEU A 13 -95.31 -6.34 12.93
CA LEU A 13 -94.24 -7.04 13.63
C LEU A 13 -93.40 -7.94 12.70
N THR A 14 -94.05 -8.53 11.68
CA THR A 14 -93.36 -9.39 10.71
C THR A 14 -92.52 -8.58 9.72
N GLU A 15 -92.99 -7.41 9.29
CA GLU A 15 -92.18 -6.46 8.49
C GLU A 15 -90.97 -5.94 9.28
N GLU A 16 -91.14 -5.59 10.56
CA GLU A 16 -90.06 -5.11 11.42
C GLU A 16 -88.98 -6.19 11.66
N LEU A 17 -89.39 -7.46 11.81
CA LEU A 17 -88.45 -8.59 11.92
C LEU A 17 -87.64 -8.82 10.63
N VAL A 18 -88.25 -8.62 9.46
CA VAL A 18 -87.58 -8.73 8.16
C VAL A 18 -86.58 -7.58 7.95
N GLU A 19 -86.93 -6.37 8.36
CA GLU A 19 -86.04 -5.20 8.35
C GLU A 19 -84.81 -5.44 9.25
N ASN A 20 -85.04 -5.97 10.46
CA ASN A 20 -83.97 -6.30 11.41
C ASN A 20 -83.04 -7.41 10.89
N GLN A 21 -83.58 -8.40 10.16
CA GLN A 21 -82.76 -9.41 9.48
C GLN A 21 -81.89 -8.82 8.37
N LYS A 22 -82.43 -7.88 7.57
CA LYS A 22 -81.65 -7.16 6.54
C LYS A 22 -80.54 -6.32 7.16
N GLU A 23 -80.80 -5.60 8.25
CA GLU A 23 -79.77 -4.83 8.95
C GLU A 23 -78.65 -5.74 9.48
N ARG A 24 -78.98 -6.91 10.03
CA ARG A 24 -77.98 -7.89 10.47
C ARG A 24 -77.14 -8.43 9.31
N GLU A 25 -77.74 -8.70 8.16
CA GLU A 25 -76.98 -9.10 6.96
C GLU A 25 -76.06 -7.99 6.46
N ILE A 26 -76.52 -6.74 6.48
CA ILE A 26 -75.72 -5.58 6.08
C ILE A 26 -74.52 -5.42 7.03
N GLN A 27 -74.74 -5.49 8.35
CA GLN A 27 -73.66 -5.42 9.32
C GLN A 27 -72.68 -6.58 9.18
N LYS A 28 -73.17 -7.79 8.90
CA LYS A 28 -72.31 -8.95 8.65
C LYS A 28 -71.41 -8.72 7.43
N LYS A 29 -71.98 -8.25 6.31
CA LYS A 29 -71.22 -7.93 5.09
C LYS A 29 -70.22 -6.80 5.30
N LEU A 30 -70.58 -5.79 6.08
CA LEU A 30 -69.69 -4.67 6.42
C LEU A 30 -68.50 -5.17 7.26
N CYS A 31 -68.73 -6.08 8.21
CA CYS A 31 -67.69 -6.68 9.03
C CYS A 31 -66.76 -7.60 8.20
N GLU A 32 -67.33 -8.45 7.33
CA GLU A 32 -66.58 -9.30 6.40
C GLU A 32 -65.72 -8.45 5.43
N SER A 33 -66.28 -7.36 4.91
CA SER A 33 -65.55 -6.37 4.08
C SER A 33 -64.40 -5.72 4.84
N TYR A 34 -64.60 -5.36 6.11
CA TYR A 34 -63.57 -4.72 6.91
C TYR A 34 -62.41 -5.69 7.21
N VAL A 35 -62.74 -6.93 7.57
CA VAL A 35 -61.74 -7.99 7.79
C VAL A 35 -60.96 -8.29 6.52
N ALA A 36 -61.64 -8.44 5.38
CA ALA A 36 -60.99 -8.72 4.10
C ALA A 36 -59.99 -7.64 3.64
N VAL A 37 -60.20 -6.38 4.06
CA VAL A 37 -59.27 -5.27 3.75
C VAL A 37 -58.05 -5.29 4.67
N HIS A 38 -58.20 -5.70 5.93
CA HIS A 38 -57.13 -5.61 6.93
C HIS A 38 -56.32 -6.90 7.14
N GLU A 39 -56.91 -8.06 6.84
CA GLU A 39 -56.28 -9.37 6.97
C GLU A 39 -54.99 -9.52 6.12
N PRO A 40 -54.92 -9.06 4.85
CA PRO A 40 -53.69 -9.14 4.07
C PRO A 40 -52.56 -8.31 4.69
N THR A 41 -52.87 -7.13 5.20
CA THR A 41 -51.90 -6.24 5.87
C THR A 41 -51.31 -6.91 7.12
N LEU A 42 -52.14 -7.62 7.89
CA LEU A 42 -51.67 -8.37 9.06
C LEU A 42 -50.73 -9.52 8.67
N LEU A 43 -51.07 -10.26 7.62
CA LEU A 43 -50.25 -11.37 7.12
C LEU A 43 -48.89 -10.86 6.60
N GLU A 44 -48.87 -9.76 5.86
CA GLU A 44 -47.63 -9.11 5.40
C GLU A 44 -46.74 -8.65 6.57
N LEU A 45 -47.33 -8.15 7.65
CA LEU A 45 -46.60 -7.76 8.85
C LEU A 45 -46.03 -8.99 9.59
N GLU A 46 -46.75 -10.10 9.64
CA GLU A 46 -46.27 -11.36 10.21
C GLU A 46 -45.09 -11.94 9.40
N ASP A 47 -45.21 -11.96 8.07
CA ASP A 47 -44.15 -12.40 7.16
C ASP A 47 -42.91 -11.49 7.27
N SER A 48 -43.10 -10.17 7.30
CA SER A 48 -42.01 -9.21 7.50
C SER A 48 -41.27 -9.45 8.82
N ARG A 49 -42.00 -9.76 9.89
CA ARG A 49 -41.42 -10.07 11.20
C ARG A 49 -40.62 -11.38 11.19
N LYS A 50 -41.07 -12.37 10.40
CA LYS A 50 -40.35 -13.64 10.22
C LYS A 50 -39.05 -13.43 9.46
N ILE A 51 -39.10 -12.68 8.36
CA ILE A 51 -37.91 -12.32 7.55
C ILE A 51 -36.90 -11.56 8.42
N GLN A 52 -37.37 -10.63 9.26
CA GLN A 52 -36.50 -9.85 10.13
C GLN A 52 -35.76 -10.74 11.14
N LYS A 53 -36.44 -11.73 11.74
CA LYS A 53 -35.80 -12.70 12.64
C LYS A 53 -34.73 -13.53 11.93
N GLU A 54 -35.02 -14.01 10.71
CA GLU A 54 -34.03 -14.78 9.92
C GLU A 54 -32.81 -13.93 9.55
N GLN A 55 -33.01 -12.64 9.24
CA GLN A 55 -31.91 -11.72 8.98
C GLN A 55 -31.07 -11.46 10.22
N GLU A 56 -31.70 -11.27 11.37
CA GLU A 56 -31.02 -11.06 12.66
C GLU A 56 -30.17 -12.27 13.05
N GLU A 57 -30.67 -13.48 12.81
CA GLU A 57 -29.92 -14.72 13.05
C GLU A 57 -28.68 -14.84 12.14
N LYS A 58 -28.82 -14.50 10.84
CA LYS A 58 -27.68 -14.43 9.91
C LYS A 58 -26.63 -13.41 10.33
N ILE A 59 -27.07 -12.23 10.78
CA ILE A 59 -26.16 -11.19 11.29
C ILE A 59 -25.40 -11.72 12.51
N ASN A 60 -26.09 -12.41 13.43
CA ASN A 60 -25.47 -12.93 14.65
C ASN A 60 -24.38 -13.99 14.35
N ILE A 61 -24.66 -14.90 13.40
CA ILE A 61 -23.68 -15.89 12.93
C ILE A 61 -22.46 -15.18 12.33
N LEU A 62 -22.68 -14.20 11.44
CA LEU A 62 -21.59 -13.44 10.81
C LEU A 62 -20.77 -12.66 11.83
N THR A 63 -21.39 -12.09 12.88
CA THR A 63 -20.66 -11.40 13.94
C THR A 63 -19.76 -12.33 14.75
N GLU A 64 -20.20 -13.55 15.04
CA GLU A 64 -19.37 -14.54 15.74
C GLU A 64 -18.22 -15.04 14.86
N GLU A 65 -18.44 -15.23 13.55
CA GLU A 65 -17.37 -15.56 12.61
C GLU A 65 -16.34 -14.42 12.52
N ASN A 66 -16.79 -13.18 12.41
CA ASN A 66 -15.91 -12.01 12.39
C ASN A 66 -15.08 -11.89 13.68
N LYS A 67 -15.66 -12.22 14.84
CA LYS A 67 -14.94 -12.26 16.12
C LYS A 67 -13.80 -13.28 16.10
N LYS A 68 -14.03 -14.48 15.55
CA LYS A 68 -12.98 -15.51 15.36
C LYS A 68 -11.87 -15.01 14.45
N PHE A 69 -12.22 -14.32 13.34
CA PHE A 69 -11.21 -13.73 12.44
C PHE A 69 -10.36 -12.67 13.14
N ILE A 70 -10.95 -11.83 13.99
CA ILE A 70 -10.22 -10.83 14.78
C ILE A 70 -9.22 -11.51 15.72
N GLU A 71 -9.64 -12.58 16.41
CA GLU A 71 -8.78 -13.31 17.33
C GLU A 71 -7.60 -13.99 16.61
N ILE A 72 -7.85 -14.59 15.43
CA ILE A 72 -6.79 -15.17 14.59
C ILE A 72 -5.79 -14.09 14.16
N ARG A 73 -6.28 -12.91 13.74
CA ARG A 73 -5.42 -11.80 13.34
C ARG A 73 -4.55 -11.29 14.49
N GLN A 74 -5.10 -11.23 15.72
CA GLN A 74 -4.34 -10.84 16.91
C GLN A 74 -3.21 -11.85 17.19
N LYS A 75 -3.51 -13.15 17.20
CA LYS A 75 -2.50 -14.20 17.41
C LYS A 75 -1.39 -14.14 16.35
N LEU A 76 -1.75 -13.95 15.09
CA LEU A 76 -0.78 -13.81 14.01
C LEU A 76 0.11 -12.56 14.19
N ASN A 77 -0.46 -11.46 14.67
CA ASN A 77 0.30 -10.24 14.93
C ASN A 77 1.30 -10.43 16.08
N GLU A 78 0.89 -11.10 17.16
CA GLU A 78 1.77 -11.44 18.29
C GLU A 78 2.92 -12.37 17.87
N GLU A 79 2.66 -13.36 17.00
CA GLU A 79 3.70 -14.23 16.45
C GLU A 79 4.69 -13.44 15.56
N ASN A 80 4.17 -12.55 14.71
CA ASN A 80 5.01 -11.71 13.85
C ASN A 80 5.90 -10.75 14.64
N GLU A 81 5.41 -10.20 15.75
CA GLU A 81 6.19 -9.34 16.65
C GLU A 81 7.37 -10.11 17.26
N LYS A 82 7.12 -11.32 17.78
CA LYS A 82 8.18 -12.22 18.30
C LYS A 82 9.24 -12.55 17.24
N LEU A 83 8.80 -12.90 16.03
CA LEU A 83 9.72 -13.17 14.92
C LEU A 83 10.59 -11.95 14.57
N CYS A 84 10.03 -10.74 14.65
CA CYS A 84 10.79 -9.51 14.39
C CYS A 84 11.86 -9.27 15.47
N GLU A 85 11.55 -9.55 16.74
CA GLU A 85 12.52 -9.46 17.83
C GLU A 85 13.67 -10.47 17.64
N GLU A 86 13.35 -11.73 17.33
CA GLU A 86 14.36 -12.77 17.06
C GLU A 86 15.26 -12.42 15.88
N LEU A 87 14.68 -11.91 14.78
CA LEU A 87 15.43 -11.41 13.64
C LEU A 87 16.33 -10.23 14.02
N GLY A 88 15.85 -9.31 14.86
CA GLY A 88 16.63 -8.19 15.37
C GLY A 88 17.81 -8.63 16.23
N GLU A 89 17.65 -9.65 17.07
CA GLU A 89 18.76 -10.27 17.80
C GLU A 89 19.78 -10.93 16.89
N MET A 90 19.31 -11.71 15.90
CA MET A 90 20.20 -12.40 14.98
C MET A 90 21.00 -11.41 14.13
N LYS A 91 20.40 -10.30 13.70
CA LYS A 91 21.10 -9.21 13.00
C LYS A 91 22.18 -8.57 13.87
N ARG A 92 21.88 -8.22 15.13
CA ARG A 92 22.90 -7.67 16.06
C ARG A 92 24.07 -8.64 16.26
N LYS A 93 23.79 -9.93 16.45
CA LYS A 93 24.82 -10.97 16.56
C LYS A 93 25.67 -11.08 15.29
N LEU A 94 25.07 -10.90 14.11
CA LEU A 94 25.78 -10.92 12.84
C LEU A 94 26.65 -9.67 12.63
N GLU A 95 26.16 -8.48 13.00
CA GLU A 95 26.92 -7.23 12.95
C GLU A 95 28.14 -7.29 13.89
N ASP A 96 27.96 -7.76 15.13
CA ASP A 96 29.05 -8.00 16.07
C ASP A 96 30.10 -8.99 15.52
N PHE A 97 29.65 -10.02 14.79
CA PHE A 97 30.53 -10.99 14.16
C PHE A 97 31.29 -10.39 12.98
N GLU A 98 30.63 -9.58 12.15
CA GLU A 98 31.26 -8.88 11.03
C GLU A 98 32.30 -7.85 11.49
N GLU A 99 32.05 -7.11 12.56
CA GLU A 99 33.02 -6.17 13.12
C GLU A 99 34.26 -6.87 13.69
N LYS A 100 34.09 -8.07 14.25
CA LYS A 100 35.18 -8.87 14.81
C LYS A 100 35.96 -9.65 13.74
N LYS A 101 35.37 -9.86 12.56
CA LYS A 101 36.00 -10.60 11.47
C LYS A 101 37.21 -9.84 10.93
N THR A 102 38.39 -10.43 11.12
CA THR A 102 39.62 -9.96 10.48
C THR A 102 39.75 -10.55 9.08
N PHE A 103 40.32 -9.78 8.16
CA PHE A 103 40.67 -10.22 6.82
C PHE A 103 42.11 -9.83 6.51
N GLN A 104 42.71 -10.54 5.56
CA GLN A 104 44.09 -10.31 5.17
C GLN A 104 44.17 -9.32 4.02
N ILE A 105 45.09 -8.37 4.12
CA ILE A 105 45.49 -7.49 3.03
C ILE A 105 46.99 -7.67 2.76
N PHE A 106 47.41 -7.35 1.53
CA PHE A 106 48.79 -7.41 1.12
C PHE A 106 49.37 -6.01 0.99
N ILE A 107 50.57 -5.79 1.51
CA ILE A 107 51.33 -4.56 1.31
C ILE A 107 52.56 -4.88 0.47
N LYS A 108 52.63 -4.28 -0.71
CA LYS A 108 53.76 -4.37 -1.63
C LYS A 108 54.79 -3.29 -1.29
N ILE A 109 55.98 -3.73 -0.89
CA ILE A 109 57.15 -2.89 -0.68
C ILE A 109 58.23 -3.29 -1.69
N ARG A 110 59.15 -4.17 -1.29
CA ARG A 110 60.04 -4.93 -2.19
C ARG A 110 59.54 -6.37 -2.37
N HIS A 111 58.98 -6.92 -1.31
CA HIS A 111 58.21 -8.16 -1.28
C HIS A 111 56.83 -7.85 -0.67
N TYR A 112 55.94 -8.85 -0.68
CA TYR A 112 54.60 -8.73 -0.12
C TYR A 112 54.62 -9.03 1.38
N ILE A 113 54.01 -8.14 2.17
CA ILE A 113 53.76 -8.34 3.60
C ILE A 113 52.25 -8.56 3.78
N THR A 114 51.86 -9.60 4.51
CA THR A 114 50.46 -9.88 4.86
C THR A 114 50.09 -9.25 6.20
N LEU A 115 48.99 -8.49 6.26
CA LEU A 115 48.45 -7.96 7.51
C LEU A 115 47.00 -8.43 7.73
N ASP A 116 46.68 -8.89 8.94
CA ASP A 116 45.30 -9.13 9.37
C ASP A 116 44.69 -7.82 9.89
N MET A 117 43.64 -7.33 9.23
CA MET A 117 42.96 -6.08 9.54
C MET A 117 41.45 -6.29 9.69
N LYS A 118 40.77 -5.38 10.38
CA LYS A 118 39.30 -5.30 10.44
C LYS A 118 38.79 -4.24 9.47
N LYS A 119 37.51 -4.32 9.09
CA LYS A 119 36.88 -3.31 8.20
C LYS A 119 36.91 -1.91 8.84
N SER A 120 36.79 -1.85 10.16
CA SER A 120 36.81 -0.63 10.97
C SER A 120 38.21 -0.07 11.24
N ASP A 121 39.28 -0.82 10.96
CA ASP A 121 40.65 -0.34 11.19
C ASP A 121 40.97 0.84 10.26
N THR A 122 41.70 1.83 10.78
CA THR A 122 42.12 3.01 10.02
C THR A 122 43.43 2.77 9.28
N ILE A 123 43.74 3.63 8.30
CA ILE A 123 45.04 3.60 7.60
C ILE A 123 46.20 3.87 8.58
N ALA A 124 45.99 4.68 9.62
CA ALA A 124 46.95 4.83 10.72
C ALA A 124 47.21 3.50 11.45
N ASP A 125 46.17 2.70 11.70
CA ASP A 125 46.32 1.37 12.32
C ASP A 125 47.09 0.39 11.43
N VAL A 126 46.89 0.46 10.11
CA VAL A 126 47.68 -0.31 9.13
C VAL A 126 49.16 0.05 9.22
N LYS A 127 49.50 1.35 9.23
CA LYS A 127 50.87 1.83 9.39
C LYS A 127 51.47 1.41 10.74
N LYS A 128 50.68 1.44 11.82
CA LYS A 128 51.10 0.98 13.16
C LYS A 128 51.41 -0.52 13.18
N LYS A 129 50.60 -1.36 12.53
CA LYS A 129 50.88 -2.81 12.39
C LYS A 129 52.09 -3.08 11.50
N LEU A 130 52.32 -2.25 10.49
CA LEU A 130 53.51 -2.31 9.64
C LEU A 130 54.79 -1.98 10.42
N PHE A 131 54.74 -0.93 11.27
CA PHE A 131 55.84 -0.57 12.18
C PHE A 131 56.20 -1.73 13.14
N LYS A 132 55.20 -2.41 13.70
CA LYS A 132 55.41 -3.59 14.54
C LYS A 132 56.12 -4.75 13.82
N ARG A 133 56.02 -4.83 12.49
CA ARG A 133 56.74 -5.81 11.65
C ARG A 133 58.14 -5.33 11.22
N GLY A 134 58.65 -4.24 11.81
CA GLY A 134 60.00 -3.75 11.57
C GLY A 134 60.15 -2.82 10.37
N VAL A 135 59.04 -2.37 9.79
CA VAL A 135 59.03 -1.46 8.64
C VAL A 135 58.74 -0.03 9.12
N PHE A 136 59.78 0.79 9.18
CA PHE A 136 59.71 2.19 9.61
C PHE A 136 59.24 3.08 8.46
N CYS A 137 58.15 3.82 8.66
CA CYS A 137 57.39 4.48 7.59
C CYS A 137 56.86 5.85 7.99
N ASN A 138 57.68 6.64 8.69
CA ASN A 138 57.25 7.94 9.25
C ASN A 138 56.78 8.92 8.15
N ASN A 139 57.34 8.81 6.93
CA ASN A 139 57.01 9.65 5.77
C ASN A 139 56.50 8.83 4.57
N CYS A 140 56.01 7.60 4.79
CA CYS A 140 55.53 6.76 3.70
C CYS A 140 54.02 6.94 3.48
N LEU A 141 53.63 6.90 2.21
CA LEU A 141 52.23 6.95 1.78
C LEU A 141 51.83 5.54 1.33
N LEU A 142 50.69 5.07 1.83
CA LEU A 142 50.04 3.88 1.30
C LEU A 142 49.17 4.31 0.11
N VAL A 143 49.30 3.59 -0.99
CA VAL A 143 48.58 3.87 -2.25
C VAL A 143 47.71 2.68 -2.60
N TYR A 144 46.45 2.96 -2.94
CA TYR A 144 45.50 1.96 -3.44
C TYR A 144 44.76 2.53 -4.65
N GLY A 145 44.65 1.75 -5.73
CA GLY A 145 44.02 2.22 -6.98
C GLY A 145 44.68 3.47 -7.58
N GLY A 146 45.97 3.69 -7.33
CA GLY A 146 46.71 4.87 -7.80
C GLY A 146 46.53 6.15 -6.95
N LYS A 147 45.73 6.11 -5.87
CA LYS A 147 45.51 7.27 -4.99
C LYS A 147 46.17 7.06 -3.62
N PRO A 148 46.84 8.09 -3.07
CA PRO A 148 47.35 8.03 -1.70
C PRO A 148 46.19 7.98 -0.71
N LEU A 149 46.33 7.14 0.30
CA LEU A 149 45.35 6.94 1.36
C LEU A 149 45.58 7.91 2.51
N ASN A 150 44.50 8.39 3.11
CA ASN A 150 44.54 9.29 4.26
C ASN A 150 44.51 8.50 5.57
N ASP A 151 45.35 8.92 6.52
CA ASP A 151 45.53 8.23 7.81
C ASP A 151 44.28 8.21 8.70
N THR A 152 43.38 9.17 8.51
CA THR A 152 42.13 9.33 9.30
C THR A 152 40.96 8.49 8.78
N ARG A 153 41.06 7.89 7.59
CA ARG A 153 39.96 7.14 6.97
C ARG A 153 40.11 5.63 7.23
N THR A 154 39.00 4.90 7.22
CA THR A 154 38.96 3.45 7.47
C THR A 154 39.20 2.65 6.19
N LEU A 155 39.56 1.38 6.32
CA LEU A 155 39.66 0.45 5.19
C LEU A 155 38.31 0.29 4.47
N PHE A 156 37.20 0.30 5.22
CA PHE A 156 35.85 0.28 4.66
C PHE A 156 35.55 1.49 3.77
N TYR A 157 35.96 2.70 4.17
CA TYR A 157 35.74 3.93 3.39
C TYR A 157 36.37 3.85 1.99
N TYR A 158 37.52 3.20 1.87
CA TYR A 158 38.20 2.99 0.59
C TYR A 158 37.76 1.71 -0.14
N ASN A 159 36.75 1.01 0.38
CA ASN A 159 36.27 -0.28 -0.13
C ASN A 159 37.42 -1.29 -0.33
N ILE A 160 38.38 -1.31 0.62
CA ILE A 160 39.50 -2.25 0.62
C ILE A 160 38.97 -3.58 1.16
N GLN A 161 39.10 -4.64 0.35
CA GLN A 161 38.54 -5.95 0.62
C GLN A 161 39.62 -6.96 1.01
N LYS A 162 39.19 -8.19 1.29
CA LYS A 162 40.10 -9.33 1.48
C LYS A 162 41.01 -9.47 0.27
N GLU A 163 42.29 -9.73 0.51
CA GLU A 163 43.34 -9.92 -0.51
C GLU A 163 43.63 -8.69 -1.38
N SER A 164 43.13 -7.50 -1.02
CA SER A 164 43.54 -6.25 -1.66
C SER A 164 45.03 -5.97 -1.45
N THR A 165 45.69 -5.45 -2.49
CA THR A 165 47.12 -5.09 -2.46
C THR A 165 47.29 -3.58 -2.38
N LEU A 166 47.94 -3.09 -1.33
CA LEU A 166 48.35 -1.69 -1.16
C LEU A 166 49.83 -1.56 -1.49
N VAL A 167 50.24 -0.45 -2.08
CA VAL A 167 51.64 -0.17 -2.39
C VAL A 167 52.19 0.85 -1.40
N LEU A 168 53.36 0.59 -0.83
CA LEU A 168 54.06 1.54 0.03
C LEU A 168 55.04 2.38 -0.79
N THR A 169 54.88 3.71 -0.75
CA THR A 169 55.73 4.65 -1.46
C THR A 169 56.42 5.61 -0.49
N ALA A 170 57.70 5.89 -0.69
CA ALA A 170 58.42 6.94 0.05
C ALA A 170 57.87 8.32 -0.34
N GLY A 171 57.63 9.22 0.62
CA GLY A 171 56.92 10.50 0.46
C GLY A 171 57.58 11.58 -0.42
N VAL A 172 58.30 11.19 -1.47
CA VAL A 172 58.80 12.09 -2.51
C VAL A 172 58.01 11.77 -3.78
N TRP A 173 56.89 12.46 -4.00
CA TRP A 173 56.35 12.54 -5.36
C TRP A 173 57.28 13.44 -6.17
N PRO A 174 57.74 13.03 -7.36
CA PRO A 174 58.47 13.93 -8.24
C PRO A 174 57.52 15.05 -8.65
N MET A 175 57.92 16.28 -8.32
CA MET A 175 57.35 17.48 -8.90
C MET A 175 57.60 17.41 -10.42
N VAL A 176 56.50 17.31 -11.19
CA VAL A 176 56.36 17.55 -12.65
C VAL A 176 56.84 16.44 -13.61
N GLN A 177 55.88 15.81 -14.33
CA GLN A 177 55.64 16.06 -15.77
C GLN A 177 54.31 15.43 -16.28
N CYS A 178 53.66 16.22 -17.15
CA CYS A 178 52.35 16.18 -17.80
C CYS A 178 51.70 14.84 -18.23
N THR A 179 50.36 14.76 -18.12
CA THR A 179 49.39 14.93 -19.24
C THR A 179 47.95 15.05 -18.69
N PRO A 180 47.06 15.88 -19.27
CA PRO A 180 45.68 15.98 -18.82
C PRO A 180 44.87 14.81 -19.38
N VAL A 181 44.45 13.88 -18.52
CA VAL A 181 43.41 12.91 -18.86
C VAL A 181 42.07 13.57 -18.58
N VAL A 182 41.36 13.90 -19.64
CA VAL A 182 39.94 14.28 -19.60
C VAL A 182 39.16 13.03 -19.19
N LEU A 183 38.59 13.03 -17.99
CA LEU A 183 37.65 11.99 -17.55
C LEU A 183 36.26 12.32 -18.11
N PRO A 184 35.51 11.33 -18.65
CA PRO A 184 34.13 11.52 -19.08
C PRO A 184 33.23 11.94 -17.92
N GLN A 185 32.31 12.85 -18.24
CA GLN A 185 31.32 13.42 -17.34
C GLN A 185 30.17 12.42 -17.05
N GLU A 186 30.48 11.26 -16.47
CA GLU A 186 29.47 10.26 -16.05
C GLU A 186 29.80 9.60 -14.70
N LEU A 187 30.17 10.41 -13.70
CA LEU A 187 30.08 10.00 -12.30
C LEU A 187 29.62 11.13 -11.37
N ALA A 188 28.76 12.00 -11.89
CA ALA A 188 27.95 12.90 -11.07
C ALA A 188 26.60 12.22 -10.79
N MET A 189 26.59 11.24 -9.89
CA MET A 189 25.38 10.65 -9.35
C MET A 189 25.47 10.70 -7.82
N ALA A 190 24.68 11.61 -7.26
CA ALA A 190 24.12 11.61 -5.91
C ALA A 190 25.02 11.17 -4.75
N TYR A 191 25.60 12.15 -4.05
CA TYR A 191 25.79 12.02 -2.60
C TYR A 191 24.78 12.90 -1.91
N ASP A 192 23.64 12.28 -1.63
CA ASP A 192 22.74 12.70 -0.56
C ASP A 192 23.40 12.34 0.79
N VAL A 193 23.12 13.16 1.79
CA VAL A 193 23.64 13.23 3.16
C VAL A 193 24.23 11.92 3.73
N GLN A 194 25.54 11.87 4.01
CA GLN A 194 26.14 10.95 4.99
C GLN A 194 27.43 11.53 5.60
N ASP A 195 27.29 12.37 6.63
CA ASP A 195 28.24 12.41 7.74
C ASP A 195 27.46 12.05 9.02
N MET A 196 27.73 10.87 9.60
CA MET A 196 27.21 10.44 10.91
C MET A 196 27.87 11.20 12.08
N SER A 197 28.20 12.48 11.88
CA SER A 197 28.74 13.38 12.91
C SER A 197 28.01 14.71 13.03
N ASP A 198 26.97 14.95 12.22
CA ASP A 198 26.22 16.20 12.27
C ASP A 198 25.37 16.26 13.55
N LYS A 199 25.85 17.06 14.51
CA LYS A 199 25.13 17.37 15.74
C LYS A 199 24.29 18.62 15.49
N PHE A 200 22.97 18.44 15.50
CA PHE A 200 22.04 19.57 15.51
C PHE A 200 22.05 20.22 16.90
N MET A 201 22.30 21.52 16.93
CA MET A 201 22.22 22.33 18.14
C MET A 201 21.21 23.45 17.92
N VAL A 202 20.46 23.80 18.97
CA VAL A 202 19.54 24.93 18.93
C VAL A 202 20.38 26.21 18.81
N ASN A 203 20.01 27.07 17.86
CA ASN A 203 20.67 28.36 17.68
C ASN A 203 20.11 29.37 18.69
N ASP A 204 20.77 29.48 19.84
CA ASP A 204 20.38 30.40 20.92
C ASP A 204 20.57 31.89 20.58
N ASN A 205 21.26 32.20 19.47
CA ASN A 205 21.47 33.57 19.00
C ASN A 205 20.34 34.10 18.10
N PHE A 206 19.27 33.32 17.88
CA PHE A 206 18.17 33.73 17.02
C PHE A 206 17.23 34.71 17.75
N GLN A 207 17.24 35.98 17.30
CA GLN A 207 16.36 37.02 17.83
C GLN A 207 15.38 37.49 16.74
N SER A 208 14.11 37.12 16.87
CA SER A 208 13.03 37.59 16.00
C SER A 208 12.21 38.67 16.70
N LYS A 209 11.79 39.70 15.95
CA LYS A 209 10.85 40.73 16.45
C LYS A 209 9.39 40.24 16.49
N LEU A 210 9.09 39.10 15.86
CA LEU A 210 7.76 38.49 15.82
C LEU A 210 7.70 37.32 16.83
N THR A 211 6.66 37.31 17.67
CA THR A 211 6.39 36.22 18.65
C THR A 211 6.02 34.90 18.00
N HIS A 212 5.60 34.91 16.72
CA HIS A 212 5.29 33.72 15.96
C HIS A 212 6.11 33.66 14.68
N VAL A 213 7.10 32.77 14.64
CA VAL A 213 7.93 32.53 13.45
C VAL A 213 7.37 31.31 12.72
N LYS A 214 6.78 31.53 11.54
CA LYS A 214 6.28 30.45 10.69
C LYS A 214 7.47 29.79 10.00
N VAL A 215 7.95 28.68 10.54
CA VAL A 215 8.93 27.83 9.86
C VAL A 215 8.21 27.15 8.69
N GLN A 216 8.59 27.51 7.47
CA GLN A 216 8.03 26.88 6.27
C GLN A 216 8.44 25.40 6.27
N LEU A 217 7.49 24.49 6.52
CA LEU A 217 7.71 23.08 6.26
C LEU A 217 8.03 22.96 4.77
N VAL A 218 9.20 22.43 4.43
CA VAL A 218 9.54 22.09 3.04
C VAL A 218 8.47 21.12 2.57
N SER A 219 7.60 21.56 1.68
CA SER A 219 6.65 20.66 1.02
C SER A 219 7.49 19.61 0.31
N ARG A 220 7.31 18.36 0.74
CA ARG A 220 7.95 17.16 0.20
C ARG A 220 7.45 16.99 -1.24
N ASN A 221 7.99 17.78 -2.15
CA ASN A 221 7.75 17.58 -3.57
C ASN A 221 8.56 16.36 -3.97
N VAL A 222 7.83 15.34 -4.42
CA VAL A 222 8.26 13.97 -4.76
C VAL A 222 8.35 13.07 -3.51
N GLU A 223 7.23 12.43 -3.19
CA GLU A 223 7.24 11.17 -2.43
C GLU A 223 8.23 10.21 -3.13
N SER A 224 9.14 9.61 -2.37
CA SER A 224 10.07 8.63 -2.91
C SER A 224 9.30 7.41 -3.42
N GLU A 225 9.66 6.86 -4.59
CA GLU A 225 9.05 5.65 -5.18
C GLU A 225 8.65 4.53 -4.19
N PRO A 226 9.44 4.19 -3.15
CA PRO A 226 9.06 3.14 -2.20
C PRO A 226 7.85 3.51 -1.32
N GLU A 227 7.71 4.75 -0.86
CA GLU A 227 6.56 5.17 -0.02
C GLU A 227 5.26 5.22 -0.83
N ILE A 228 5.35 5.59 -2.12
CA ILE A 228 4.21 5.54 -3.05
C ILE A 228 3.82 4.08 -3.29
N LYS A 229 4.78 3.16 -3.45
CA LYS A 229 4.50 1.72 -3.64
C LYS A 229 3.84 1.09 -2.42
N GLU A 230 4.27 1.45 -1.21
CA GLU A 230 3.67 0.93 0.02
C GLU A 230 2.23 1.43 0.23
N THR A 231 2.00 2.72 -0.03
CA THR A 231 0.66 3.32 0.06
C THR A 231 -0.27 2.73 -1.02
N ARG A 232 0.25 2.46 -2.22
CA ARG A 232 -0.48 1.77 -3.31
C ARG A 232 -0.92 0.36 -2.91
N GLN A 233 -0.02 -0.43 -2.32
CA GLN A 233 -0.33 -1.79 -1.93
C GLN A 233 -1.43 -1.85 -0.87
N LYS A 234 -1.38 -0.96 0.14
CA LYS A 234 -2.41 -0.86 1.17
C LYS A 234 -3.79 -0.43 0.63
N VAL A 235 -3.83 0.37 -0.45
CA VAL A 235 -5.09 0.79 -1.09
C VAL A 235 -5.63 -0.30 -2.01
N ASP A 236 -4.76 -1.05 -2.68
CA ASP A 236 -5.16 -2.12 -3.61
C ASP A 236 -5.66 -3.38 -2.89
N ASP A 237 -5.19 -3.64 -1.66
CA ASP A 237 -5.57 -4.75 -0.79
C ASP A 237 -6.83 -4.47 0.07
N HIS A 238 -7.39 -3.26 -0.01
CA HIS A 238 -8.61 -2.91 0.73
C HIS A 238 -9.86 -3.52 0.05
N PRO A 239 -10.86 -4.03 0.78
CA PRO A 239 -12.08 -4.62 0.17
C PRO A 239 -12.82 -3.71 -0.82
N SER A 240 -12.76 -2.39 -0.61
CA SER A 240 -13.33 -1.39 -1.54
C SER A 240 -12.54 -1.20 -2.84
N SER A 241 -11.34 -1.78 -2.95
CA SER A 241 -10.53 -1.84 -4.17
C SER A 241 -11.16 -2.75 -5.21
N ASP A 242 -11.77 -3.86 -4.79
CA ASP A 242 -12.43 -4.79 -5.69
C ASP A 242 -13.68 -4.16 -6.33
N ASP A 243 -14.47 -3.40 -5.56
CA ASP A 243 -15.57 -2.59 -6.11
C ASP A 243 -15.07 -1.59 -7.16
N ARG A 244 -13.95 -0.89 -6.89
CA ARG A 244 -13.33 0.03 -7.86
C ARG A 244 -12.85 -0.68 -9.12
N LYS A 245 -12.29 -1.90 -9.01
CA LYS A 245 -11.88 -2.73 -10.16
C LYS A 245 -13.10 -3.13 -11.01
N LEU A 246 -14.18 -3.57 -10.36
CA LEU A 246 -15.45 -3.90 -11.02
C LEU A 246 -16.08 -2.69 -11.72
N GLU A 247 -15.98 -1.51 -11.12
CA GLU A 247 -16.45 -0.26 -11.72
C GLU A 247 -15.64 0.16 -12.94
N VAL A 248 -14.32 -0.04 -12.92
CA VAL A 248 -13.44 0.16 -14.08
C VAL A 248 -13.81 -0.81 -15.20
N GLU A 249 -13.99 -2.10 -14.89
CA GLU A 249 -14.42 -3.11 -15.87
C GLU A 249 -15.76 -2.73 -16.50
N ALA A 250 -16.76 -2.35 -15.69
CA ALA A 250 -18.06 -1.93 -16.18
C ALA A 250 -17.99 -0.65 -17.04
N ALA A 251 -17.13 0.30 -16.68
CA ALA A 251 -16.91 1.51 -17.48
C ALA A 251 -16.30 1.19 -18.85
N ILE A 252 -15.27 0.33 -18.89
CA ILE A 252 -14.63 -0.12 -20.14
C ILE A 252 -15.67 -0.78 -21.05
N VAL A 253 -16.47 -1.71 -20.53
CA VAL A 253 -17.50 -2.41 -21.31
C VAL A 253 -18.57 -1.44 -21.84
N ARG A 254 -19.04 -0.48 -21.03
CA ARG A 254 -20.01 0.53 -21.48
C ARG A 254 -19.47 1.37 -22.65
N ILE A 255 -18.21 1.83 -22.56
CA ILE A 255 -17.57 2.63 -23.61
C ILE A 255 -17.37 1.80 -24.88
N MET A 256 -16.85 0.58 -24.75
CA MET A 256 -16.57 -0.29 -25.89
C MET A 256 -17.84 -0.79 -26.58
N LYS A 257 -18.92 -1.04 -25.82
CA LYS A 257 -20.23 -1.38 -26.39
C LYS A 257 -20.83 -0.25 -27.22
N ALA A 258 -20.63 1.01 -26.81
CA ALA A 258 -21.11 2.18 -27.55
C ALA A 258 -20.30 2.45 -28.82
N ARG A 259 -18.96 2.32 -28.76
CA ARG A 259 -18.07 2.71 -29.86
C ARG A 259 -17.67 1.58 -30.80
N LYS A 260 -17.83 0.33 -30.38
CA LYS A 260 -17.48 -0.93 -31.08
C LYS A 260 -16.00 -1.12 -31.41
N ARG A 261 -15.26 -0.06 -31.73
CA ARG A 261 -13.82 -0.05 -31.99
C ARG A 261 -13.19 1.22 -31.41
N LEU A 262 -12.10 1.09 -30.66
CA LEU A 262 -11.43 2.24 -30.06
C LEU A 262 -9.93 2.00 -29.87
N ASN A 263 -9.13 3.05 -30.05
CA ASN A 263 -7.70 3.03 -29.76
C ASN A 263 -7.44 3.07 -28.24
N HIS A 264 -6.38 2.41 -27.77
CA HIS A 264 -5.95 2.34 -26.38
C HIS A 264 -5.89 3.70 -25.69
N ASN A 265 -5.25 4.70 -26.30
CA ASN A 265 -5.10 6.01 -25.67
C ASN A 265 -6.47 6.68 -25.49
N ASN A 266 -7.33 6.57 -26.51
CA ASN A 266 -8.68 7.12 -26.45
C ASN A 266 -9.52 6.37 -25.40
N LEU A 267 -9.43 5.04 -25.33
CA LEU A 267 -10.13 4.24 -24.32
C LEU A 267 -9.72 4.62 -22.90
N VAL A 268 -8.42 4.82 -22.65
CA VAL A 268 -7.91 5.24 -21.34
C VAL A 268 -8.44 6.62 -20.96
N THR A 269 -8.34 7.61 -21.86
CA THR A 269 -8.92 8.95 -21.64
C THR A 269 -10.42 8.89 -21.36
N GLU A 270 -11.10 8.05 -22.11
CA GLU A 270 -12.46 7.52 -21.92
C GLU A 270 -12.87 7.27 -20.48
N VAL A 271 -12.25 6.21 -20.01
CA VAL A 271 -12.49 5.59 -18.72
C VAL A 271 -12.13 6.56 -17.61
N THR A 272 -11.02 7.28 -17.74
CA THR A 272 -10.61 8.30 -16.77
C THR A 272 -11.63 9.43 -16.69
N GLN A 273 -12.16 9.92 -17.82
CA GLN A 273 -13.15 10.99 -17.83
C GLN A 273 -14.48 10.55 -17.21
N GLN A 274 -14.92 9.32 -17.49
CA GLN A 274 -16.17 8.77 -16.93
C GLN A 274 -16.08 8.57 -15.40
N LEU A 275 -14.95 8.06 -14.91
CA LEU A 275 -14.78 7.73 -13.49
C LEU A 275 -14.35 8.93 -12.63
N ARG A 276 -13.92 10.04 -13.24
CA ARG A 276 -13.41 11.25 -12.58
C ARG A 276 -14.25 11.76 -11.40
N HIS A 277 -15.57 11.64 -11.49
CA HIS A 277 -16.50 12.12 -10.46
C HIS A 277 -16.48 11.27 -9.18
N ARG A 278 -16.03 10.00 -9.27
CA ARG A 278 -16.01 9.05 -8.16
C ARG A 278 -14.61 8.75 -7.68
N PHE A 279 -13.68 8.49 -8.59
CA PHE A 279 -12.26 8.34 -8.31
C PHE A 279 -11.44 8.48 -9.61
N MET A 280 -10.15 8.80 -9.48
CA MET A 280 -9.25 8.86 -10.62
C MET A 280 -8.48 7.53 -10.74
N PRO A 281 -8.84 6.65 -11.69
CA PRO A 281 -8.16 5.37 -11.87
C PRO A 281 -6.73 5.58 -12.39
N PHE A 282 -5.78 4.83 -11.85
CA PHE A 282 -4.44 4.75 -12.41
C PHE A 282 -4.42 3.94 -13.72
N GLN A 283 -3.54 4.31 -14.65
CA GLN A 283 -3.42 3.66 -15.95
C GLN A 283 -3.04 2.16 -15.86
N THR A 284 -2.33 1.76 -14.80
CA THR A 284 -1.95 0.37 -14.54
C THR A 284 -3.18 -0.53 -14.34
N ILE A 285 -4.15 -0.08 -13.55
CA ILE A 285 -5.39 -0.81 -13.29
C ILE A 285 -6.20 -0.95 -14.58
N ILE A 286 -6.34 0.13 -15.35
CA ILE A 286 -7.08 0.12 -16.63
C ILE A 286 -6.45 -0.90 -17.60
N LYS A 287 -5.11 -0.94 -17.71
CA LYS A 287 -4.40 -1.92 -18.55
C LYS A 287 -4.68 -3.36 -18.12
N GLN A 288 -4.52 -3.66 -16.83
CA GLN A 288 -4.80 -5.00 -16.30
C GLN A 288 -6.26 -5.43 -16.54
N ARG A 289 -7.22 -4.50 -16.36
CA ARG A 289 -8.64 -4.79 -16.59
C ARG A 289 -8.96 -5.03 -18.07
N ILE A 290 -8.29 -4.32 -19.00
CA ILE A 290 -8.43 -4.58 -20.44
C ILE A 290 -7.96 -5.99 -20.79
N GLU A 291 -6.82 -6.46 -20.25
CA GLU A 291 -6.36 -7.83 -20.54
C GLU A 291 -7.37 -8.88 -20.04
N ILE A 292 -7.92 -8.70 -18.84
CA ILE A 292 -8.93 -9.63 -18.29
C ILE A 292 -10.21 -9.62 -19.14
N LEU A 293 -10.62 -8.47 -19.67
CA LEU A 293 -11.77 -8.39 -20.56
C LEU A 293 -11.51 -9.02 -21.94
N ILE A 294 -10.25 -9.10 -22.36
CA ILE A 294 -9.85 -9.85 -23.55
C ILE A 294 -9.88 -11.36 -23.26
N GLU A 295 -9.34 -11.79 -22.12
CA GLU A 295 -9.38 -13.19 -21.67
C GLU A 295 -10.81 -13.71 -21.49
N ARG A 296 -11.73 -12.84 -21.07
CA ARG A 296 -13.17 -13.13 -20.94
C ARG A 296 -13.95 -12.95 -22.26
N GLU A 297 -13.28 -12.75 -23.38
CA GLU A 297 -13.87 -12.63 -24.73
C GLU A 297 -14.85 -11.45 -24.91
N PHE A 298 -14.82 -10.44 -24.05
CA PHE A 298 -15.61 -9.20 -24.25
C PHE A 298 -14.95 -8.26 -25.26
N LEU A 299 -13.62 -8.30 -25.36
CA LEU A 299 -12.81 -7.44 -26.21
C LEU A 299 -11.82 -8.27 -27.05
N GLN A 300 -11.53 -7.81 -28.27
CA GLN A 300 -10.48 -8.35 -29.11
C GLN A 300 -9.45 -7.27 -29.41
N ARG A 301 -8.18 -7.65 -29.52
CA ARG A 301 -7.19 -6.82 -30.21
C ARG A 301 -7.32 -7.03 -31.71
N ASP A 302 -7.15 -5.94 -32.45
CA ASP A 302 -7.06 -6.01 -33.91
C ASP A 302 -5.78 -6.77 -34.30
N GLU A 303 -5.86 -7.60 -35.36
CA GLU A 303 -4.72 -8.35 -35.89
C GLU A 303 -3.63 -7.43 -36.47
N HIS A 304 -4.04 -6.28 -37.02
CA HIS A 304 -3.13 -5.37 -37.71
C HIS A 304 -2.62 -4.25 -36.80
N ASP A 305 -3.39 -3.88 -35.76
CA ASP A 305 -3.03 -2.82 -34.82
C ASP A 305 -3.28 -3.25 -33.36
N ARG A 306 -2.18 -3.58 -32.67
CA ARG A 306 -2.21 -3.95 -31.24
C ARG A 306 -2.69 -2.83 -30.31
N ARG A 307 -2.75 -1.59 -30.79
CA ARG A 307 -3.26 -0.42 -30.04
C ARG A 307 -4.76 -0.20 -30.25
N SER A 308 -5.42 -0.98 -31.09
CA SER A 308 -6.86 -0.89 -31.33
C SER A 308 -7.58 -2.10 -30.75
N TYR A 309 -8.70 -1.83 -30.10
CA TYR A 309 -9.58 -2.83 -29.50
C TYR A 309 -10.93 -2.83 -30.21
N SER A 310 -11.53 -4.00 -30.35
CA SER A 310 -12.86 -4.24 -30.90
C SER A 310 -13.73 -4.93 -29.85
N TYR A 311 -15.01 -4.58 -29.78
CA TYR A 311 -15.97 -5.21 -28.88
C TYR A 311 -16.61 -6.44 -29.56
N ILE A 312 -16.66 -7.58 -28.88
CA ILE A 312 -17.11 -8.87 -29.45
C ILE A 312 -18.51 -9.27 -28.97
N ALA A 313 -18.86 -8.94 -27.72
CA ALA A 313 -20.02 -9.48 -27.01
C ALA A 313 -21.39 -8.87 -27.37
#